data_AF-A0A484AWZ5-F1
#
_entry.id   AF-A0A484AWZ5-F1
#
_cell.length_a   1.000
_cell.length_b   1.000
_cell.length_c   1.000
_cell.angle_alpha   90.00
_cell.angle_beta   90.00
_cell.angle_gamma   90.00
#
_symmetry.space_group_name_H-M   'P 1'
#
loop_
_entity.id
_entity.type
_entity.pdbx_description
1 polymer ?
#
loop_
_entity_poly.entity_id
_entity_poly.type
_entity_poly.pdbx_seq_one_letter_code
_entity_poly.pdbx_strand_id
1 'polypeptide(L)'
;MSVASNNNHSGNGNDNGNGNGYGYGKGNGYGYQRRSAQLDKRNQKFKDAVCDYPDVAQCRSIGGPKMTFERLLILMPLLLSLLANCGPSALPPPSPPSPSPTPSARSAQSLAMLRARDQCFRSERISPNQRLALDRQQYSNVPYVHRYVYCFWTRLQLWHDGTGFDPMRIVESFGGPRRLNLEQTVPAINGCNAHARRSARTALDWCYGAFVCVLRTTVGDWYRHHMQDVINGNA
;
A
#
# COMPACT_ATOMS: atom_id res chain seq x y z
N MET A 1 -57.14 -7.27 -60.16
CA MET A 1 -56.68 -6.05 -60.85
C MET A 1 -56.35 -5.01 -59.79
N SER A 2 -55.30 -4.19 -59.84
CA SER A 2 -54.06 -4.21 -60.64
C SER A 2 -53.06 -3.19 -60.05
N VAL A 3 -51.74 -3.46 -60.17
CA VAL A 3 -50.59 -2.50 -60.32
C VAL A 3 -50.59 -1.21 -59.45
N ALA A 4 -49.70 -0.92 -58.48
CA ALA A 4 -48.23 -1.06 -58.32
C ALA A 4 -47.36 0.13 -58.83
N SER A 5 -46.13 0.27 -58.28
CA SER A 5 -45.09 1.33 -58.44
C SER A 5 -45.08 2.38 -57.30
N ASN A 6 -43.96 2.78 -56.67
CA ASN A 6 -42.55 3.10 -57.07
C ASN A 6 -42.45 4.49 -57.76
N ASN A 7 -41.42 5.35 -57.59
CA ASN A 7 -40.11 5.30 -56.89
C ASN A 7 -39.66 6.78 -56.54
N ASN A 8 -38.45 7.21 -56.09
CA ASN A 8 -37.10 6.61 -55.94
C ASN A 8 -36.17 7.33 -54.91
N HIS A 9 -35.21 6.58 -54.35
CA HIS A 9 -33.85 6.89 -53.84
C HIS A 9 -33.24 8.31 -53.67
N SER A 10 -32.63 8.56 -52.49
CA SER A 10 -31.18 8.86 -52.23
C SER A 10 -30.95 9.20 -50.74
N GLY A 11 -29.80 8.99 -50.07
CA GLY A 11 -28.52 8.34 -50.40
C GLY A 11 -27.47 8.57 -49.27
N ASN A 12 -26.50 7.66 -49.09
CA ASN A 12 -25.50 7.54 -47.98
C ASN A 12 -26.09 7.19 -46.59
N GLY A 13 -25.56 6.23 -45.81
CA GLY A 13 -24.51 5.22 -46.09
C GLY A 13 -23.13 5.54 -45.53
N ASN A 14 -22.70 4.78 -44.52
CA ASN A 14 -21.30 4.35 -44.35
C ASN A 14 -21.21 3.20 -43.33
N ASP A 15 -20.84 2.01 -43.78
CA ASP A 15 -20.48 0.88 -42.93
C ASP A 15 -19.09 1.07 -42.31
N ASN A 16 -18.82 0.40 -41.19
CA ASN A 16 -17.56 -0.30 -40.95
C ASN A 16 -17.64 -1.18 -39.70
N GLY A 17 -18.08 -2.42 -39.88
CA GLY A 17 -17.70 -3.49 -38.96
C GLY A 17 -16.28 -3.95 -39.30
N ASN A 18 -15.41 -4.14 -38.31
CA ASN A 18 -14.18 -4.90 -38.49
C ASN A 18 -13.91 -5.78 -37.27
N GLY A 19 -13.77 -7.08 -37.50
CA GLY A 19 -13.51 -8.06 -36.46
C GLY A 19 -12.03 -8.30 -36.25
N ASN A 20 -11.65 -8.61 -35.01
CA ASN A 20 -10.44 -9.33 -34.67
C ASN A 20 -10.78 -10.20 -33.44
N GLY A 21 -10.36 -11.45 -33.31
CA GLY A 21 -9.38 -12.18 -34.11
C GLY A 21 -8.46 -12.92 -33.14
N TYR A 22 -8.80 -14.14 -32.76
CA TYR A 22 -8.11 -14.92 -31.72
C TYR A 22 -6.75 -15.46 -32.19
N GLY A 23 -5.79 -14.57 -32.40
CA GLY A 23 -4.42 -14.91 -32.79
C GLY A 23 -3.56 -15.34 -31.61
N TYR A 24 -3.17 -16.61 -31.56
CA TYR A 24 -2.06 -17.07 -30.73
C TYR A 24 -0.75 -16.49 -31.30
N GLY A 25 -0.25 -15.40 -30.70
CA GLY A 25 0.91 -14.64 -31.16
C GLY A 25 1.99 -14.45 -30.09
N LYS A 26 3.26 -14.65 -30.46
CA LYS A 26 4.43 -14.56 -29.58
C LYS A 26 4.53 -13.20 -28.88
N GLY A 27 4.80 -13.21 -27.57
CA GLY A 27 4.98 -11.98 -26.78
C GLY A 27 6.27 -11.22 -27.11
N ASN A 28 6.24 -9.89 -26.95
CA ASN A 28 7.39 -8.99 -27.04
C ASN A 28 7.33 -7.94 -25.91
N GLY A 29 8.49 -7.56 -25.35
CA GLY A 29 8.64 -6.92 -24.03
C GLY A 29 8.16 -5.47 -23.83
N TYR A 30 7.31 -4.92 -24.70
CA TYR A 30 7.00 -3.48 -24.71
C TYR A 30 6.10 -2.98 -23.56
N GLY A 31 5.43 -3.89 -22.83
CA GLY A 31 4.54 -3.54 -21.72
C GLY A 31 5.23 -2.87 -20.53
N TYR A 32 6.47 -3.29 -20.21
CA TYR A 32 7.26 -2.70 -19.13
C TYR A 32 7.71 -1.28 -19.48
N GLN A 33 8.26 -1.06 -20.67
CA GLN A 33 8.73 0.24 -21.15
C GLN A 33 7.66 1.34 -21.00
N ARG A 34 6.42 1.03 -21.40
CA ARG A 34 5.29 1.98 -21.34
C ARG A 34 4.84 2.25 -19.89
N ARG A 35 4.88 1.24 -19.02
CA ARG A 35 4.53 1.39 -17.60
C ARG A 35 5.59 2.19 -16.83
N SER A 36 6.87 1.97 -17.09
CA SER A 36 7.97 2.77 -16.53
C SER A 36 7.84 4.23 -16.94
N ALA A 37 7.77 4.54 -18.24
CA ALA A 37 7.63 5.92 -18.71
C ALA A 37 6.38 6.66 -18.17
N GLN A 38 5.33 5.93 -17.79
CA GLN A 38 4.11 6.47 -17.16
C GLN A 38 4.17 6.52 -15.61
N LEU A 39 5.10 5.81 -14.98
CA LEU A 39 5.56 6.11 -13.62
C LEU A 39 6.46 7.34 -13.65
N ASP A 40 7.47 7.38 -14.52
CA ASP A 40 8.48 8.44 -14.58
C ASP A 40 7.86 9.80 -14.84
N LYS A 41 6.91 9.93 -15.78
CA LYS A 41 6.18 11.18 -16.00
C LYS A 41 5.31 11.63 -14.80
N ARG A 42 4.85 10.71 -13.95
CA ARG A 42 4.09 11.04 -12.73
C ARG A 42 5.01 11.35 -11.55
N ASN A 43 6.12 10.63 -11.42
CA ASN A 43 7.18 10.89 -10.46
C ASN A 43 7.86 12.24 -10.75
N GLN A 44 8.08 12.59 -12.02
CA GLN A 44 8.59 13.89 -12.43
C GLN A 44 7.59 15.00 -12.05
N LYS A 45 6.32 14.89 -12.47
CA LYS A 45 5.29 15.86 -12.08
C LYS A 45 5.10 16.00 -10.55
N PHE A 46 5.41 14.95 -9.77
CA PHE A 46 5.45 15.01 -8.32
C PHE A 46 6.70 15.72 -7.78
N LYS A 47 7.90 15.46 -8.35
CA LYS A 47 9.11 16.23 -8.05
C LYS A 47 8.89 17.71 -8.35
N ASP A 48 8.37 18.03 -9.53
CA ASP A 48 8.10 19.41 -9.95
C ASP A 48 7.14 20.09 -8.96
N ALA A 49 6.04 19.42 -8.59
CA ALA A 49 5.07 19.92 -7.61
C ALA A 49 5.51 19.88 -6.12
N VAL A 50 6.73 19.40 -5.83
CA VAL A 50 7.35 19.39 -4.49
C VAL A 50 8.56 20.32 -4.41
N CYS A 51 9.25 20.54 -5.53
CA CYS A 51 10.43 21.40 -5.64
C CYS A 51 10.11 22.84 -6.06
N ASP A 52 8.90 23.13 -6.55
CA ASP A 52 8.48 24.48 -6.92
C ASP A 52 8.10 25.33 -5.69
N TYR A 53 9.11 25.64 -4.85
CA TYR A 53 9.26 26.93 -4.16
C TYR A 53 10.67 27.09 -3.55
N PRO A 54 11.35 28.24 -3.67
CA PRO A 54 12.70 28.46 -3.16
C PRO A 54 12.77 28.84 -1.66
N ASP A 55 13.97 28.64 -1.09
CA ASP A 55 14.55 29.17 0.15
C ASP A 55 13.65 29.66 1.32
N VAL A 56 13.86 29.07 2.51
CA VAL A 56 14.88 29.61 3.45
C VAL A 56 15.54 28.49 4.25
N ALA A 57 16.80 28.67 4.64
CA ALA A 57 17.60 27.66 5.34
C ALA A 57 17.27 27.46 6.83
N GLN A 58 17.36 26.21 7.31
CA GLN A 58 18.02 25.92 8.62
C GLN A 58 18.48 24.45 8.77
N CYS A 59 19.68 24.14 8.26
CA CYS A 59 20.41 22.95 8.72
C CYS A 59 21.03 23.22 10.10
N ARG A 60 20.40 22.75 11.17
CA ARG A 60 21.05 22.63 12.49
C ARG A 60 21.44 21.18 12.76
N SER A 61 22.73 20.90 12.62
CA SER A 61 23.34 19.68 13.15
C SER A 61 23.18 19.63 14.67
N ILE A 62 22.74 18.48 15.19
CA ILE A 62 22.72 18.17 16.62
C ILE A 62 23.54 16.90 16.79
N GLY A 63 24.55 16.96 17.66
CA GLY A 63 25.61 15.95 17.73
C GLY A 63 25.13 14.58 18.24
N GLY A 64 25.65 13.51 17.65
CA GLY A 64 25.43 12.15 18.14
C GLY A 64 26.21 11.88 19.44
N PRO A 65 25.61 11.18 20.42
CA PRO A 65 26.33 10.74 21.61
C PRO A 65 27.32 9.62 21.26
N LYS A 66 28.57 9.74 21.74
CA LYS A 66 29.58 8.67 21.64
C LYS A 66 29.14 7.47 22.50
N MET A 67 28.75 6.35 21.89
CA MET A 67 28.58 5.11 22.64
C MET A 67 29.94 4.44 22.88
N THR A 68 30.23 4.12 24.14
CA THR A 68 31.50 3.59 24.61
C THR A 68 31.64 2.09 24.32
N PHE A 69 32.88 1.63 24.13
CA PHE A 69 33.23 0.24 23.77
C PHE A 69 33.10 -0.77 24.95
N GLU A 70 32.35 -0.40 25.99
CA GLU A 70 32.36 -0.95 27.36
C GLU A 70 31.24 -1.99 27.62
N ARG A 71 30.89 -2.80 26.61
CA ARG A 71 29.86 -3.86 26.76
C ARG A 71 30.20 -5.23 26.15
N LEU A 72 31.39 -5.39 25.59
CA LEU A 72 31.80 -6.62 24.89
C LEU A 72 32.50 -7.67 25.79
N LEU A 73 32.96 -7.29 26.99
CA LEU A 73 33.81 -8.13 27.84
C LEU A 73 33.07 -9.01 28.86
N ILE A 74 31.74 -8.88 29.01
CA ILE A 74 30.96 -9.59 30.04
C ILE A 74 30.35 -10.92 29.52
N LEU A 75 30.29 -11.13 28.20
CA LEU A 75 29.61 -12.31 27.60
C LEU A 75 30.52 -13.52 27.34
N MET A 76 31.84 -13.35 27.34
CA MET A 76 32.79 -14.44 27.03
C MET A 76 32.89 -15.56 28.09
N PRO A 77 32.70 -15.34 29.41
CA PRO A 77 32.73 -16.42 30.40
C PRO A 77 31.62 -17.46 30.20
N LEU A 78 30.44 -17.06 29.68
CA LEU A 78 29.27 -17.94 29.59
C LEU A 78 29.38 -19.02 28.50
N LEU A 79 30.16 -18.79 27.43
CA LEU A 79 30.30 -19.78 26.36
C LEU A 79 31.16 -20.99 26.78
N LEU A 80 32.12 -20.81 27.69
CA LEU A 80 33.09 -21.85 28.00
C LEU A 80 32.53 -22.96 28.91
N SER A 81 31.52 -22.65 29.72
CA SER A 81 30.85 -23.62 30.62
C SER A 81 29.97 -24.64 29.89
N LEU A 82 29.72 -24.49 28.59
CA LEU A 82 28.77 -25.30 27.82
C LEU A 82 29.39 -26.50 27.08
N LEU A 83 30.72 -26.65 27.09
CA LEU A 83 31.44 -27.72 26.38
C LEU A 83 31.83 -28.92 27.26
N ALA A 84 31.49 -28.90 28.55
CA ALA A 84 31.92 -29.89 29.53
C ALA A 84 30.81 -30.90 29.90
N ASN A 85 30.14 -31.53 28.93
CA ASN A 85 29.30 -32.71 29.20
C ASN A 85 29.10 -33.62 27.98
N CYS A 86 30.00 -34.58 27.79
CA CYS A 86 29.84 -35.67 26.81
C CYS A 86 29.55 -36.99 27.55
N GLY A 87 28.34 -37.51 27.38
CA GLY A 87 27.88 -38.81 27.88
C GLY A 87 27.07 -39.56 26.81
N PRO A 88 27.06 -40.91 26.79
CA PRO A 88 26.76 -41.67 25.59
C PRO A 88 25.27 -41.94 25.32
N SER A 89 24.95 -42.03 24.02
CA SER A 89 23.87 -42.78 23.37
C SER A 89 22.63 -43.17 24.20
N ALA A 90 21.58 -42.37 24.09
CA ALA A 90 20.19 -42.80 24.31
C ALA A 90 19.41 -42.72 22.99
N LEU A 91 18.33 -43.51 22.88
CA LEU A 91 17.53 -43.67 21.66
C LEU A 91 16.88 -42.36 21.19
N PRO A 92 16.69 -42.14 19.86
CA PRO A 92 15.96 -41.00 19.36
C PRO A 92 14.49 -41.05 19.83
N PRO A 93 13.95 -39.98 20.46
CA PRO A 93 12.54 -39.93 20.79
C PRO A 93 11.67 -39.86 19.51
N PRO A 94 10.41 -40.31 19.56
CA PRO A 94 9.51 -40.20 18.42
C PRO A 94 9.34 -38.74 17.98
N SER A 95 9.36 -38.51 16.67
CA SER A 95 9.29 -37.18 16.07
C SER A 95 8.10 -36.37 16.60
N PRO A 96 8.29 -35.09 16.95
CA PRO A 96 7.15 -34.23 17.31
C PRO A 96 6.17 -34.13 16.13
N PRO A 97 4.85 -34.02 16.39
CA PRO A 97 3.86 -33.86 15.33
C PRO A 97 4.18 -32.61 14.50
N SER A 98 4.05 -32.75 13.18
CA SER A 98 4.43 -31.71 12.21
C SER A 98 3.88 -30.33 12.59
N PRO A 99 4.69 -29.25 12.52
CA PRO A 99 4.23 -27.93 12.87
C PRO A 99 3.05 -27.53 12.00
N SER A 100 1.96 -27.09 12.64
CA SER A 100 0.79 -26.54 11.95
C SER A 100 1.25 -25.42 11.01
N PRO A 101 0.70 -25.32 9.78
CA PRO A 101 1.16 -24.34 8.81
C PRO A 101 0.95 -22.92 9.35
N THR A 102 2.03 -22.28 9.79
CA THR A 102 2.02 -20.90 10.25
C THR A 102 1.57 -20.00 9.10
N PRO A 103 0.56 -19.13 9.30
CA PRO A 103 0.17 -18.19 8.26
C PRO A 103 1.38 -17.36 7.82
N SER A 104 1.60 -17.27 6.51
CA SER A 104 2.58 -16.35 5.96
C SER A 104 2.31 -14.94 6.50
N ALA A 105 3.37 -14.16 6.78
CA ALA A 105 3.21 -12.76 7.22
C ALA A 105 2.27 -11.96 6.29
N ARG A 106 2.23 -12.32 5.00
CA ARG A 106 1.33 -11.79 3.97
C ARG A 106 -0.16 -12.10 4.23
N SER A 107 -0.51 -13.33 4.59
CA SER A 107 -1.90 -13.70 4.92
C SER A 107 -2.29 -13.23 6.32
N ALA A 108 -1.35 -13.19 7.27
CA ALA A 108 -1.55 -12.56 8.57
C ALA A 108 -1.89 -11.06 8.44
N GLN A 109 -1.17 -10.32 7.59
CA GLN A 109 -1.43 -8.90 7.35
C GLN A 109 -2.73 -8.66 6.56
N SER A 110 -3.04 -9.50 5.57
CA SER A 110 -4.31 -9.45 4.84
C SER A 110 -5.51 -9.66 5.78
N LEU A 111 -5.39 -10.63 6.70
CA LEU A 111 -6.36 -10.86 7.77
C LEU A 111 -6.44 -9.69 8.76
N ALA A 112 -5.32 -9.02 9.08
CA ALA A 112 -5.32 -7.83 9.91
C ALA A 112 -6.10 -6.66 9.26
N MET A 113 -5.97 -6.46 7.95
CA MET A 113 -6.76 -5.46 7.21
C MET A 113 -8.25 -5.79 7.17
N LEU A 114 -8.63 -7.04 6.91
CA LEU A 114 -10.04 -7.45 6.96
C LEU A 114 -10.63 -7.23 8.36
N ARG A 115 -9.92 -7.63 9.42
CA ARG A 115 -10.31 -7.39 10.82
C ARG A 115 -10.43 -5.89 11.13
N ALA A 116 -9.48 -5.06 10.73
CA ALA A 116 -9.52 -3.62 10.95
C ALA A 116 -10.74 -2.98 10.24
N ARG A 117 -11.07 -3.42 9.02
CA ARG A 117 -12.24 -2.93 8.27
C ARG A 117 -13.55 -3.28 8.93
N ASP A 118 -13.80 -4.55 9.24
CA ASP A 118 -15.06 -4.93 9.89
C ASP A 118 -15.20 -4.33 11.30
N GLN A 119 -14.09 -4.08 12.01
CA GLN A 119 -14.11 -3.32 13.26
C GLN A 119 -14.49 -1.84 13.03
N CYS A 120 -13.92 -1.16 12.02
CA CYS A 120 -14.22 0.24 11.74
C CYS A 120 -15.60 0.46 11.10
N PHE A 121 -16.10 -0.47 10.28
CA PHE A 121 -17.48 -0.43 9.81
C PHE A 121 -18.47 -0.47 10.98
N ARG A 122 -18.17 -1.24 12.03
CA ARG A 122 -18.98 -1.33 13.25
C ARG A 122 -18.82 -0.10 14.15
N SER A 123 -17.59 0.36 14.44
CA SER A 123 -17.38 1.50 15.37
C SER A 123 -17.88 2.82 14.79
N GLU A 124 -17.64 3.08 13.51
CA GLU A 124 -18.04 4.35 12.87
C GLU A 124 -19.49 4.34 12.38
N ARG A 125 -20.25 3.27 12.68
CA ARG A 125 -21.66 3.03 12.30
C ARG A 125 -21.91 3.23 10.80
N ILE A 126 -21.04 2.64 9.98
CA ILE A 126 -21.05 2.78 8.52
C ILE A 126 -22.26 2.04 7.93
N SER A 127 -23.10 2.76 7.17
CA SER A 127 -24.30 2.17 6.54
C SER A 127 -23.93 1.28 5.35
N PRO A 128 -24.82 0.37 4.88
CA PRO A 128 -24.52 -0.54 3.76
C PRO A 128 -24.06 0.19 2.49
N ASN A 129 -24.67 1.33 2.16
CA ASN A 129 -24.30 2.14 0.99
C ASN A 129 -22.93 2.82 1.16
N GLN A 130 -22.61 3.27 2.38
CA GLN A 130 -21.30 3.84 2.71
C GLN A 130 -20.20 2.76 2.70
N ARG A 131 -20.51 1.56 3.20
CA ARG A 131 -19.64 0.38 3.11
C ARG A 131 -19.35 0.03 1.66
N LEU A 132 -20.38 -0.04 0.81
CA LEU A 132 -20.22 -0.32 -0.62
C LEU A 132 -19.32 0.72 -1.33
N ALA A 133 -19.41 2.00 -0.97
CA ALA A 133 -18.51 3.03 -1.48
C ALA A 133 -17.06 2.80 -1.02
N LEU A 134 -16.85 2.52 0.27
CA LEU A 134 -15.52 2.28 0.85
C LEU A 134 -14.88 0.96 0.36
N ASP A 135 -15.68 -0.08 0.14
CA ASP A 135 -15.26 -1.36 -0.46
C ASP A 135 -14.89 -1.19 -1.94
N ARG A 136 -15.58 -0.27 -2.66
CA ARG A 136 -15.19 0.25 -3.99
C ARG A 136 -14.06 1.29 -3.94
N GLN A 137 -13.44 1.52 -2.78
CA GLN A 137 -12.31 2.43 -2.56
C GLN A 137 -12.63 3.91 -2.91
N GLN A 138 -13.90 4.32 -2.74
CA GLN A 138 -14.38 5.67 -2.99
C GLN A 138 -14.29 6.52 -1.71
N TYR A 139 -13.18 7.24 -1.57
CA TYR A 139 -12.87 8.03 -0.39
C TYR A 139 -13.24 9.52 -0.59
N SER A 140 -14.54 9.80 -0.64
CA SER A 140 -15.06 11.17 -0.76
C SER A 140 -14.77 12.04 0.47
N ASN A 141 -14.65 13.36 0.28
CA ASN A 141 -14.41 14.35 1.34
C ASN A 141 -15.68 14.59 2.18
N VAL A 142 -16.00 13.63 3.06
CA VAL A 142 -17.19 13.64 3.93
C VAL A 142 -16.89 13.03 5.31
N PRO A 143 -17.57 13.45 6.40
CA PRO A 143 -17.14 13.12 7.77
C PRO A 143 -17.08 11.62 8.13
N TYR A 144 -17.90 10.76 7.50
CA TYR A 144 -17.83 9.32 7.76
C TYR A 144 -16.58 8.68 7.17
N VAL A 145 -16.07 9.20 6.04
CA VAL A 145 -14.84 8.72 5.40
C VAL A 145 -13.64 9.11 6.26
N HIS A 146 -13.58 10.34 6.79
CA HIS A 146 -12.48 10.76 7.67
C HIS A 146 -12.40 9.86 8.90
N ARG A 147 -13.53 9.60 9.57
CA ARG A 147 -13.62 8.68 10.73
C ARG A 147 -13.18 7.26 10.38
N TYR A 148 -13.68 6.71 9.28
CA TYR A 148 -13.32 5.35 8.85
C TYR A 148 -11.83 5.23 8.50
N VAL A 149 -11.27 6.17 7.74
CA VAL A 149 -9.85 6.22 7.35
C VAL A 149 -8.97 6.30 8.60
N TYR A 150 -9.28 7.24 9.50
CA TYR A 150 -8.59 7.40 10.78
C TYR A 150 -8.64 6.12 11.63
N CYS A 151 -9.82 5.52 11.80
CA CYS A 151 -10.00 4.26 12.52
C CYS A 151 -9.17 3.13 11.90
N PHE A 152 -9.23 2.95 10.58
CA PHE A 152 -8.59 1.85 9.86
C PHE A 152 -7.07 1.88 10.02
N TRP A 153 -6.45 3.04 9.76
CA TRP A 153 -5.00 3.19 9.84
C TRP A 153 -4.47 3.19 11.27
N THR A 154 -5.24 3.70 12.24
CA THR A 154 -4.91 3.62 13.67
C THR A 154 -5.00 2.17 14.19
N ARG A 155 -5.99 1.38 13.77
CA ARG A 155 -6.10 -0.05 14.12
C ARG A 155 -4.97 -0.91 13.56
N LEU A 156 -4.47 -0.56 12.36
CA LEU A 156 -3.26 -1.18 11.79
C LEU A 156 -1.96 -0.66 12.46
N GLN A 157 -2.04 0.36 13.31
CA GLN A 157 -0.91 1.06 13.91
C GLN A 157 0.08 1.62 12.88
N LEU A 158 -0.44 2.03 11.72
CA LEU A 158 0.32 2.68 10.64
C LEU A 158 0.14 4.20 10.61
N TRP A 159 -0.76 4.72 11.47
CA TRP A 159 -0.98 6.14 11.72
C TRP A 159 -0.77 6.45 13.22
N HIS A 160 -0.14 7.58 13.51
CA HIS A 160 0.05 8.12 14.86
C HIS A 160 -0.13 9.64 14.90
N ASP A 161 -0.92 10.15 15.84
CA ASP A 161 -1.32 11.57 15.91
C ASP A 161 -0.19 12.59 16.18
N GLY A 162 1.00 12.11 16.54
CA GLY A 162 2.20 12.93 16.68
C GLY A 162 3.06 13.02 15.41
N THR A 163 3.04 12.01 14.54
CA THR A 163 4.02 11.84 13.44
C THR A 163 3.39 11.59 12.06
N GLY A 164 2.10 11.26 12.00
CA GLY A 164 1.37 10.93 10.78
C GLY A 164 1.47 9.45 10.41
N PHE A 165 1.55 9.16 9.11
CA PHE A 165 1.81 7.81 8.61
C PHE A 165 3.27 7.39 8.82
N ASP A 166 3.51 6.19 9.35
CA ASP A 166 4.86 5.61 9.42
C ASP A 166 5.23 4.96 8.06
N PRO A 167 6.19 5.53 7.30
CA PRO A 167 6.52 5.02 5.98
C PRO A 167 7.28 3.68 6.02
N MET A 168 8.06 3.42 7.07
CA MET A 168 8.88 2.21 7.19
C MET A 168 8.00 1.03 7.57
N ARG A 169 7.17 1.22 8.61
CA ARG A 169 6.20 0.20 9.05
C ARG A 169 5.16 -0.10 7.97
N ILE A 170 4.80 0.89 7.14
CA ILE A 170 4.01 0.70 5.91
C ILE A 170 4.76 -0.25 4.95
N VAL A 171 6.00 0.06 4.56
CA VAL A 171 6.77 -0.78 3.62
C VAL A 171 6.94 -2.20 4.15
N GLU A 172 7.29 -2.38 5.42
CA GLU A 172 7.43 -3.69 6.07
C GLU A 172 6.13 -4.49 6.03
N SER A 173 5.03 -3.89 6.52
CA SER A 173 3.70 -4.52 6.56
C SER A 173 3.26 -5.00 5.18
N PHE A 174 3.56 -4.23 4.14
CA PHE A 174 3.13 -4.50 2.76
C PHE A 174 4.09 -5.38 1.94
N GLY A 175 4.97 -6.13 2.61
CA GLY A 175 5.85 -7.13 1.96
C GLY A 175 7.26 -6.64 1.65
N GLY A 176 7.68 -5.52 2.24
CA GLY A 176 9.03 -4.97 2.20
C GLY A 176 9.42 -4.30 0.89
N PRO A 177 10.71 -3.95 0.74
CA PRO A 177 11.24 -3.20 -0.41
C PRO A 177 11.01 -3.87 -1.79
N ARG A 178 10.72 -5.18 -1.81
CA ARG A 178 10.35 -5.93 -3.03
C ARG A 178 8.93 -5.67 -3.53
N ARG A 179 8.09 -4.97 -2.74
CA ARG A 179 6.71 -4.59 -3.11
C ARG A 179 6.53 -3.08 -3.19
N LEU A 180 7.16 -2.33 -2.29
CA LEU A 180 7.15 -0.87 -2.25
C LEU A 180 8.61 -0.36 -2.26
N ASN A 181 9.03 0.30 -3.34
CA ASN A 181 10.38 0.88 -3.42
C ASN A 181 10.53 1.97 -2.34
N LEU A 182 11.50 1.80 -1.43
CA LEU A 182 11.78 2.72 -0.32
C LEU A 182 12.03 4.17 -0.80
N GLU A 183 12.86 4.34 -1.83
CA GLU A 183 13.28 5.64 -2.37
C GLU A 183 12.11 6.46 -2.94
N GLN A 184 11.03 5.80 -3.34
CA GLN A 184 9.80 6.45 -3.78
C GLN A 184 8.77 6.54 -2.65
N THR A 185 8.65 5.50 -1.83
CA THR A 185 7.58 5.36 -0.83
C THR A 185 7.78 6.27 0.38
N VAL A 186 9.01 6.31 0.91
CA VAL A 186 9.34 7.11 2.11
C VAL A 186 9.15 8.62 1.87
N PRO A 187 9.73 9.25 0.82
CA PRO A 187 9.52 10.67 0.59
C PRO A 187 8.08 11.02 0.16
N ALA A 188 7.38 10.12 -0.56
CA ALA A 188 5.98 10.34 -0.92
C ALA A 188 5.07 10.43 0.32
N ILE A 189 5.22 9.49 1.26
CA ILE A 189 4.45 9.48 2.51
C ILE A 189 4.82 10.66 3.41
N ASN A 190 6.12 10.92 3.60
CA ASN A 190 6.57 12.05 4.43
C ASN A 190 6.14 13.41 3.86
N GLY A 191 6.23 13.59 2.54
CA GLY A 191 5.72 14.78 1.86
C GLY A 191 4.21 14.96 2.05
N CYS A 192 3.44 13.88 1.97
CA CYS A 192 1.99 13.92 2.22
C CYS A 192 1.63 14.19 3.69
N ASN A 193 2.35 13.60 4.66
CA ASN A 193 2.23 13.92 6.07
C ASN A 193 2.46 15.43 6.31
N ALA A 194 3.59 15.97 5.83
CA ALA A 194 3.96 17.37 6.02
C ALA A 194 3.02 18.35 5.28
N HIS A 195 2.59 18.01 4.06
CA HIS A 195 1.62 18.82 3.31
C HIS A 195 0.28 18.92 4.04
N ALA A 196 -0.30 17.78 4.43
CA ALA A 196 -1.60 17.77 5.11
C ALA A 196 -1.55 18.39 6.52
N ARG A 197 -0.41 18.31 7.22
CA ARG A 197 -0.26 18.91 8.56
C ARG A 197 -0.42 20.43 8.56
N ARG A 198 -0.13 21.11 7.45
CA ARG A 198 -0.21 22.59 7.35
C ARG A 198 -1.64 23.15 7.41
N SER A 199 -2.66 22.36 7.09
CA SER A 199 -4.06 22.81 7.02
C SER A 199 -5.03 22.01 7.91
N ALA A 200 -4.61 20.85 8.43
CA ALA A 200 -5.43 20.01 9.28
C ALA A 200 -5.67 20.63 10.68
N ARG A 201 -6.96 20.74 11.06
CA ARG A 201 -7.38 21.25 12.38
C ARG A 201 -7.46 20.15 13.45
N THR A 202 -7.59 18.89 13.04
CA THR A 202 -7.65 17.71 13.92
C THR A 202 -6.73 16.61 13.41
N ALA A 203 -6.40 15.63 14.26
CA ALA A 203 -5.64 14.44 13.83
C ALA A 203 -6.42 13.60 12.79
N LEU A 204 -7.75 13.58 12.89
CA LEU A 204 -8.65 12.94 11.93
C LEU A 204 -8.61 13.60 10.55
N ASP A 205 -8.58 14.94 10.48
CA ASP A 205 -8.42 15.67 9.22
C ASP A 205 -7.00 15.53 8.67
N TRP A 206 -5.99 15.44 9.54
CA TRP A 206 -4.61 15.20 9.14
C TRP A 206 -4.45 13.81 8.51
N CYS A 207 -5.01 12.77 9.14
CA CYS A 207 -5.00 11.41 8.62
C CYS A 207 -5.69 11.32 7.26
N TYR A 208 -6.91 11.88 7.14
CA TYR A 208 -7.61 11.90 5.87
C TYR A 208 -6.85 12.68 4.79
N GLY A 209 -6.36 13.89 5.10
CA GLY A 209 -5.60 14.72 4.16
C GLY A 209 -4.31 14.07 3.67
N ALA A 210 -3.54 13.45 4.57
CA ALA A 210 -2.33 12.72 4.23
C ALA A 210 -2.67 11.47 3.39
N PHE A 211 -3.73 10.74 3.75
CA PHE A 211 -4.19 9.55 3.02
C PHE A 211 -4.60 9.88 1.58
N VAL A 212 -5.44 10.90 1.35
CA VAL A 212 -5.85 11.26 -0.02
C VAL A 212 -4.73 11.89 -0.84
N CYS A 213 -3.69 12.43 -0.18
CA CYS A 213 -2.44 12.78 -0.84
C CYS A 213 -1.67 11.50 -1.28
N VAL A 214 -1.45 10.54 -0.38
CA VAL A 214 -0.76 9.27 -0.69
C VAL A 214 -1.49 8.50 -1.80
N LEU A 215 -2.83 8.52 -1.82
CA LEU A 215 -3.64 7.93 -2.89
C LEU A 215 -3.35 8.49 -4.30
N ARG A 216 -2.71 9.66 -4.44
CA ARG A 216 -2.33 10.25 -5.74
C ARG A 216 -0.94 9.80 -6.23
N THR A 217 -0.22 9.04 -5.42
CA THR A 217 1.16 8.57 -5.68
C THR A 217 1.21 7.12 -6.16
N THR A 218 2.40 6.62 -6.50
CA THR A 218 2.64 5.19 -6.81
C THR A 218 2.32 4.26 -5.63
N VAL A 219 2.50 4.72 -4.39
CA VAL A 219 2.09 4.02 -3.16
C VAL A 219 0.55 3.88 -3.11
N GLY A 220 -0.15 4.93 -3.55
CA GLY A 220 -1.60 4.94 -3.69
C GLY A 220 -2.12 3.97 -4.75
N ASP A 221 -1.44 3.88 -5.89
CA ASP A 221 -1.73 2.86 -6.92
C ASP A 221 -1.53 1.45 -6.36
N TRP A 222 -0.42 1.20 -5.67
CA TRP A 222 -0.12 -0.09 -5.06
C TRP A 222 -1.18 -0.50 -4.04
N TYR A 223 -1.55 0.41 -3.13
CA TYR A 223 -2.56 0.19 -2.09
C TYR A 223 -3.91 -0.20 -2.69
N ARG A 224 -4.35 0.45 -3.77
CA ARG A 224 -5.62 0.11 -4.45
C ARG A 224 -5.65 -1.33 -4.95
N HIS A 225 -4.59 -1.78 -5.63
CA HIS A 225 -4.50 -3.16 -6.13
C HIS A 225 -4.43 -4.17 -4.98
N HIS A 226 -3.56 -3.94 -4.00
CA HIS A 226 -3.46 -4.85 -2.85
C HIS A 226 -4.77 -4.96 -2.07
N MET A 227 -5.49 -3.86 -1.87
CA MET A 227 -6.80 -3.89 -1.22
C MET A 227 -7.86 -4.62 -2.06
N GLN A 228 -7.76 -4.63 -3.40
CA GLN A 228 -8.62 -5.48 -4.25
C GLN A 228 -8.29 -6.96 -4.05
N ASP A 229 -7.01 -7.32 -4.03
CA ASP A 229 -6.58 -8.69 -3.75
C ASP A 229 -7.06 -9.16 -2.36
N VAL A 230 -6.96 -8.30 -1.34
CA VAL A 230 -7.40 -8.59 0.05
C VAL A 230 -8.93 -8.76 0.15
N ILE A 231 -9.71 -8.02 -0.64
CA ILE A 231 -11.17 -8.21 -0.73
C ILE A 231 -11.52 -9.54 -1.41
N ASN A 232 -10.83 -9.85 -2.50
CA ASN A 232 -11.19 -10.96 -3.38
C ASN A 232 -10.61 -12.32 -2.92
N GLY A 233 -9.74 -12.33 -1.90
CA GLY A 233 -9.08 -13.55 -1.40
C GLY A 233 -7.79 -13.93 -2.14
N ASN A 234 -7.23 -13.01 -2.94
CA ASN A 234 -6.05 -13.24 -3.80
C ASN A 234 -4.71 -12.82 -3.13
N ALA A 235 -4.75 -12.34 -1.89
CA ALA A 235 -3.72 -11.48 -1.29
C ALA A 235 -2.48 -12.17 -0.70
#